data_AF-A0A9E4L030-F1
#
_entry.id   AF-A0A9E4L030-F1
#
_cell.length_a   1.000
_cell.length_b   1.000
_cell.length_c   1.000
_cell.angle_alpha   90.00
_cell.angle_beta   90.00
_cell.angle_gamma   90.00
#
_symmetry.space_group_name_H-M   'P 1'
#
loop_
_entity.id
_entity.type
_entity.pdbx_description
1 polymer ?
#
loop_
_entity_poly.entity_id
_entity_poly.type
_entity_poly.pdbx_seq_one_letter_code
_entity_poly.pdbx_strand_id
1 'polypeptide(L)' 'MAMEDDVLVPKPAANFPRNLEPLSVDALQQYLVELDRERARTQQELERKQQATAAAEQVFRS' A
#
# COMPACT_ATOMS: atom_id res chain seq x y z
N MET A 1 21.78 -3.41 22.59
CA MET A 1 20.99 -3.91 21.45
C MET A 1 20.18 -2.71 20.97
N ALA A 2 20.62 -2.06 19.90
CA ALA A 2 20.01 -0.83 19.43
C ALA A 2 18.63 -1.15 18.84
N MET A 3 17.59 -0.54 19.40
CA MET A 3 16.27 -0.51 18.76
C MET A 3 16.43 0.46 17.60
N GLU A 4 16.55 -0.09 16.39
CA GLU A 4 16.42 0.69 15.16
C GLU A 4 14.97 1.19 15.15
N ASP A 5 14.79 2.45 15.57
CA ASP A 5 13.55 3.18 15.37
C ASP A 5 13.19 3.05 13.89
N ASP A 6 12.17 2.25 13.61
CA ASP A 6 11.58 2.05 12.30
C ASP A 6 10.97 3.40 11.89
N VAL A 7 11.80 4.30 11.37
CA VAL A 7 11.41 5.62 10.91
C VAL A 7 10.41 5.37 9.79
N LEU A 8 9.12 5.46 10.14
CA LEU A 8 8.01 5.43 9.20
C LEU A 8 8.10 6.68 8.33
N VAL A 9 8.96 6.64 7.32
CA VAL A 9 9.06 7.70 6.32
C VAL A 9 7.72 7.75 5.61
N PRO A 10 6.96 8.86 5.71
CA PRO A 10 5.70 8.98 5.01
C PRO A 10 5.98 8.86 3.51
N LYS A 11 5.29 7.92 2.85
CA LYS A 11 5.39 7.76 1.40
C LYS A 11 5.09 9.12 0.76
N PRO A 12 5.94 9.63 -0.15
CA PRO A 12 5.65 10.84 -0.88
C PRO A 12 4.24 10.76 -1.47
N ALA A 13 3.44 11.81 -1.29
CA ALA A 13 2.11 11.86 -1.85
C ALA A 13 2.23 11.64 -3.37
N ALA A 14 1.74 10.51 -3.85
CA ALA A 14 1.67 10.28 -5.28
C ALA A 14 0.65 11.28 -5.85
N ASN A 15 0.97 11.93 -6.97
CA ASN A 15 0.03 12.76 -7.73
C ASN A 15 -1.05 11.88 -8.37
N PHE A 16 -1.87 11.24 -7.54
CA PHE A 16 -2.92 10.30 -7.89
C PHE A 16 -4.29 10.95 -7.66
N PRO A 17 -5.25 10.83 -8.60
CA PRO A 17 -5.08 10.24 -9.93
C PRO A 17 -4.32 11.17 -10.89
N ARG A 18 -3.58 10.58 -11.84
CA ARG A 18 -2.96 11.35 -12.95
C ARG A 18 -4.06 11.81 -13.91
N ASN A 19 -3.89 12.98 -14.55
CA ASN A 19 -4.73 13.35 -15.68
C ASN A 19 -4.41 12.42 -16.87
N LEU A 20 -5.41 11.71 -17.39
CA LEU A 20 -5.24 10.69 -18.43
C LEU A 20 -5.26 11.26 -19.85
N GLU A 21 -6.00 12.36 -20.06
CA GLU A 21 -6.18 12.99 -21.39
C GLU A 21 -4.86 13.28 -22.14
N PRO A 22 -3.79 13.79 -21.50
CA PRO A 22 -2.55 14.08 -22.21
C PRO A 22 -1.61 12.88 -22.36
N LEU A 23 -1.94 11.70 -21.80
CA LEU A 23 -1.03 10.56 -21.77
C LEU A 23 -1.08 9.78 -23.09
N SER A 24 0.09 9.35 -23.57
CA SER A 24 0.18 8.39 -24.67
C SER A 24 -0.27 6.99 -24.24
N VAL A 25 -0.52 6.11 -25.22
CA VAL A 25 -0.85 4.70 -24.96
C VAL A 25 0.22 4.02 -24.10
N ASP A 26 1.50 4.22 -24.42
CA ASP A 26 2.61 3.65 -23.63
C ASP A 26 2.63 4.19 -22.20
N ALA A 27 2.36 5.49 -22.01
CA ALA A 27 2.30 6.10 -20.69
C ALA A 27 1.10 5.58 -19.88
N LEU A 28 -0.04 5.31 -20.52
CA LEU A 28 -1.19 4.65 -19.89
C LEU A 28 -0.87 3.21 -19.50
N GLN A 29 -0.14 2.47 -20.36
CA GLN A 29 0.30 1.11 -20.06
C GLN A 29 1.23 1.08 -18.84
N GLN A 30 2.18 2.00 -18.76
CA GLN A 30 3.06 2.16 -17.61
C GLN A 30 2.28 2.54 -16.35
N TYR A 31 1.32 3.47 -16.47
CA TYR A 31 0.50 3.88 -15.34
C TYR A 31 -0.35 2.72 -14.80
N LEU A 32 -0.88 1.85 -15.66
CA LEU A 32 -1.56 0.63 -15.23
C LEU A 32 -0.63 -0.29 -14.41
N VAL A 33 0.60 -0.51 -14.87
CA VAL A 33 1.59 -1.32 -14.13
C VAL A 33 1.89 -0.73 -12.76
N GLU A 34 2.00 0.59 -12.65
CA GLU A 34 2.17 1.27 -11.35
C GLU A 34 0.95 1.05 -10.44
N LEU A 35 -0.27 1.17 -10.98
CA LEU A 35 -1.50 0.98 -10.21
C LEU A 35 -1.67 -0.45 -9.72
N ASP A 36 -1.34 -1.44 -10.54
CA ASP A 36 -1.39 -2.85 -10.13
C ASP A 36 -0.38 -3.17 -9.03
N ARG A 37 0.82 -2.57 -9.08
CA ARG A 37 1.80 -2.69 -8.00
C ARG A 37 1.28 -2.07 -6.70
N GLU A 38 0.67 -0.89 -6.77
CA GLU A 38 0.12 -0.25 -5.58
C GLU A 38 -1.08 -1.03 -5.01
N ARG A 39 -1.92 -1.58 -5.89
CA ARG A 39 -3.00 -2.47 -5.51
C ARG A 39 -2.47 -3.69 -4.76
N ALA A 40 -1.44 -4.36 -5.30
CA ALA A 40 -0.83 -5.53 -4.67
C ALA A 40 -0.23 -5.19 -3.29
N ARG A 41 0.52 -4.09 -3.18
CA ARG A 41 1.03 -3.59 -1.88
C ARG A 41 -0.11 -3.36 -0.89
N THR A 42 -1.18 -2.71 -1.34
CA THR A 42 -2.33 -2.37 -0.49
C THR A 42 -3.06 -3.62 -0.01
N GLN A 43 -3.19 -4.64 -0.86
CA GLN A 43 -3.75 -5.93 -0.46
C GLN A 43 -2.91 -6.62 0.60
N GLN A 44 -1.58 -6.63 0.48
CA GLN A 44 -0.70 -7.21 1.51
C GLN A 44 -0.84 -6.50 2.86
N GLU A 45 -0.90 -5.17 2.85
CA GLU A 45 -1.13 -4.39 4.08
C GLU A 45 -2.50 -4.65 4.70
N LEU A 46 -3.54 -4.80 3.87
CA LEU A 46 -4.87 -5.17 4.33
C LEU A 46 -4.86 -6.54 5.00
N GLU A 47 -4.25 -7.55 4.37
CA GLU A 47 -4.14 -8.90 4.92
C GLU A 47 -3.39 -8.92 6.25
N ARG A 48 -2.25 -8.21 6.35
CA ARG A 48 -1.49 -8.05 7.60
C ARG A 48 -2.36 -7.48 8.72
N LYS A 49 -3.13 -6.43 8.43
CA LYS A 49 -4.02 -5.80 9.40
C LYS A 49 -5.16 -6.72 9.82
N GLN A 50 -5.76 -7.44 8.88
CA GLN A 50 -6.81 -8.42 9.16
C GLN A 50 -6.32 -9.55 10.08
N GLN A 51 -5.12 -10.07 9.82
CA GLN A 51 -4.49 -11.09 10.67
C GLN A 51 -4.22 -10.56 12.09
N ALA A 52 -3.70 -9.33 12.20
CA ALA A 52 -3.47 -8.69 13.50
C ALA A 52 -4.78 -8.50 14.28
N THR A 53 -5.85 -8.06 13.61
CA THR A 53 -7.19 -7.95 14.22
C THR A 53 -7.70 -9.31 14.68
N ALA A 54 -7.63 -10.34 13.84
CA ALA A 54 -8.11 -11.68 14.18
C ALA A 54 -7.34 -12.27 15.38
N ALA A 55 -6.03 -12.07 15.44
CA ALA A 55 -5.20 -12.51 16.57
C ALA A 55 -5.58 -11.76 17.87
N ALA A 56 -5.78 -10.44 17.80
CA ALA A 56 -6.23 -9.65 18.95
C ALA A 56 -7.61 -10.13 19.45
N GLU A 57 -8.56 -10.38 18.54
CA GLU A 57 -9.87 -10.88 18.90
C GLU A 57 -9.83 -12.23 19.64
N GLN A 58 -8.91 -13.13 19.28
CA GLN A 58 -8.73 -14.40 19.98
C GLN A 58 -8.19 -14.22 21.41
N VAL A 59 -7.32 -13.23 21.62
CA VAL A 59 -6.72 -12.94 22.93
C VAL A 59 -7.68 -12.20 23.85
N PHE A 60 -8.51 -11.30 23.33
CA PHE A 60 -9.36 -10.43 24.14
C PHE A 60 -10.82 -10.89 24.27
N ARG A 61 -11.26 -11.95 23.58
CA ARG A 61 -12.57 -12.60 23.79
C ARG A 61 -12.53 -13.83 24.72
N SER A 62 -11.38 -14.17 25.29
CA SER A 62 -11.28 -15.18 26.37
C SER A 62 -11.70 -14.63 27.72
#